data_AF-A0A1X1ZVX7-F1
#
_entry.id   AF-A0A1X1ZVX7-F1
#
_cell.length_a   1.000
_cell.length_b   1.000
_cell.length_c   1.000
_cell.angle_alpha   90.00
_cell.angle_beta   90.00
_cell.angle_gamma   90.00
#
_symmetry.space_group_name_H-M   'P 1'
#
loop_
_entity.id
_entity.type
_entity.pdbx_description
1 polymer ?
#
loop_
_entity_poly.entity_id
_entity_poly.type
_entity_poly.pdbx_seq_one_letter_code
_entity_poly.pdbx_strand_id
1 'polypeptide(L)'
;MATAYKVIAHCVLAKDQNGSTHHHYHHSSGCGPGVIKWLSDEEAEHLLALGMVEAIEITTAEEGSAMAVAHAAEERLAECVEALAGIVDLPADVGAPKAREALRGAGYKFGNDTIAAAVRARKALLSGTGQQACGG
;
A
#
# COMPACT_ATOMS: atom_id res chain seq x y z
N MET A 1 -11.26 -5.67 -19.58
CA MET A 1 -11.94 -5.97 -18.30
C MET A 1 -11.47 -7.35 -17.89
N ALA A 2 -11.03 -7.52 -16.65
CA ALA A 2 -10.61 -8.83 -16.17
C ALA A 2 -11.80 -9.49 -15.47
N THR A 3 -12.32 -10.56 -16.06
CA THR A 3 -13.33 -11.40 -15.41
C THR A 3 -12.63 -12.23 -14.34
N ALA A 4 -13.12 -12.16 -13.11
CA ALA A 4 -12.70 -13.09 -12.08
C ALA A 4 -13.92 -13.78 -11.49
N TYR A 5 -13.68 -14.78 -10.67
CA TYR A 5 -14.73 -15.66 -10.16
C TYR A 5 -14.70 -15.67 -8.65
N LYS A 6 -15.81 -15.25 -8.03
CA LYS A 6 -16.01 -15.29 -6.58
C LYS A 6 -16.54 -16.66 -6.19
N VAL A 7 -15.90 -17.29 -5.21
CA VAL A 7 -16.31 -18.58 -4.68
C VAL A 7 -17.50 -18.42 -3.74
N ILE A 8 -18.61 -19.10 -4.04
CA ILE A 8 -19.83 -19.16 -3.22
C ILE A 8 -19.87 -20.48 -2.42
N ALA A 9 -19.36 -21.57 -2.99
CA ALA A 9 -19.29 -22.86 -2.31
C ALA A 9 -18.31 -22.83 -1.12
N HIS A 10 -18.48 -23.73 -0.15
CA HIS A 10 -17.60 -23.80 1.03
C HIS A 10 -16.12 -23.96 0.68
N CYS A 11 -15.82 -24.75 -0.35
CA CYS A 11 -14.46 -24.97 -0.88
C CYS A 11 -14.54 -25.27 -2.38
N VAL A 12 -13.67 -24.64 -3.15
CA VAL A 12 -13.46 -24.90 -4.57
C VAL A 12 -12.00 -25.27 -4.80
N LEU A 13 -11.81 -26.34 -5.56
CA LEU A 13 -10.52 -26.81 -6.04
C LEU A 13 -10.38 -26.37 -7.50
N ALA A 14 -9.42 -25.50 -7.81
CA ALA A 14 -9.16 -25.07 -9.18
C ALA A 14 -7.71 -25.37 -9.54
N LYS A 15 -7.45 -25.73 -10.81
CA LYS A 15 -6.08 -25.95 -11.29
C LYS A 15 -5.56 -24.71 -11.99
N ASP A 16 -4.34 -24.31 -11.64
CA ASP A 16 -3.68 -23.25 -12.39
C ASP A 16 -3.15 -23.76 -13.73
N GLN A 17 -2.64 -22.83 -14.55
CA GLN A 17 -2.03 -23.13 -15.85
C GLN A 17 -0.79 -24.04 -15.75
N ASN A 18 -0.22 -24.19 -14.56
CA ASN A 18 0.91 -25.08 -14.28
C ASN A 18 0.44 -26.47 -13.81
N GLY A 19 -0.88 -26.71 -13.73
CA GLY A 19 -1.48 -27.96 -13.25
C GLY A 19 -1.51 -28.10 -11.72
N SER A 20 -1.15 -27.05 -10.97
CA SER A 20 -1.20 -27.06 -9.50
C SER A 20 -2.62 -26.82 -9.01
N THR A 21 -3.07 -27.61 -8.04
CA THR A 21 -4.41 -27.49 -7.47
C THR A 21 -4.40 -26.51 -6.30
N HIS A 22 -5.19 -25.44 -6.39
CA HIS A 22 -5.36 -24.45 -5.33
C HIS A 22 -6.73 -24.59 -4.67
N HIS A 23 -6.73 -24.52 -3.34
CA HIS A 23 -7.95 -24.54 -2.52
C HIS A 23 -8.41 -23.12 -2.25
N HIS A 24 -9.64 -22.79 -2.67
CA HIS A 24 -10.27 -21.51 -2.39
C HIS A 24 -11.50 -21.70 -1.52
N TYR A 25 -11.52 -21.04 -0.37
CA TYR A 25 -12.61 -21.12 0.60
C TYR A 25 -13.54 -19.91 0.48
N HIS A 26 -14.82 -20.14 0.81
CA HIS A 26 -15.77 -19.04 1.01
C HIS A 26 -15.28 -18.15 2.17
N HIS A 27 -15.33 -16.83 1.95
CA HIS A 27 -14.89 -15.68 2.78
C HIS A 27 -15.20 -15.68 4.31
N SER A 28 -15.79 -16.73 4.88
CA SER A 28 -16.34 -16.72 6.24
C SER A 28 -15.30 -16.58 7.38
N SER A 29 -14.00 -16.71 7.12
CA SER A 29 -13.01 -16.78 8.21
C SER A 29 -11.64 -16.21 7.85
N GLY A 30 -11.52 -14.88 7.74
CA GLY A 30 -10.26 -14.12 7.87
C GLY A 30 -9.16 -14.38 6.85
N CYS A 31 -9.37 -15.26 5.88
CA CYS A 31 -8.36 -15.75 4.96
C CYS A 31 -8.64 -15.24 3.53
N GLY A 32 -8.33 -13.96 3.30
CA GLY A 32 -8.36 -13.32 1.97
C GLY A 32 -9.70 -13.33 1.22
N PRO A 33 -9.80 -12.60 0.10
CA PRO A 33 -10.95 -12.68 -0.78
C PRO A 33 -10.92 -14.05 -1.49
N GLY A 34 -11.98 -14.85 -1.33
CA GLY A 34 -12.21 -16.10 -2.04
C GLY A 34 -12.49 -15.86 -3.54
N VAL A 35 -11.49 -15.31 -4.24
CA VAL A 35 -11.59 -14.81 -5.60
C VAL A 35 -10.49 -15.45 -6.44
N ILE A 36 -10.87 -16.03 -7.57
CA ILE A 36 -9.99 -16.72 -8.50
C ILE A 36 -9.92 -15.91 -9.79
N LYS A 37 -8.71 -15.42 -10.12
CA LYS A 37 -8.47 -14.54 -11.28
C LYS A 37 -7.92 -15.27 -12.51
N TRP A 38 -7.54 -16.53 -12.34
CA TRP A 38 -6.72 -17.28 -13.30
C TRP A 38 -7.39 -18.57 -13.80
N LEU A 39 -8.70 -18.72 -13.56
CA LEU A 39 -9.47 -19.84 -14.08
C LEU A 39 -9.40 -19.88 -15.61
N SER A 40 -9.20 -21.07 -16.15
CA SER A 40 -9.41 -21.34 -17.57
C SER A 40 -10.90 -21.18 -17.93
N ASP A 41 -11.20 -20.85 -19.18
CA ASP A 41 -12.58 -20.65 -19.64
C ASP A 41 -13.43 -21.93 -19.45
N GLU A 42 -12.85 -23.10 -19.73
CA GLU A 42 -13.53 -24.40 -19.56
C GLU A 42 -13.85 -24.71 -18.09
N GLU A 43 -12.90 -24.46 -17.17
CA GLU A 43 -13.14 -24.66 -15.73
C GLU A 43 -14.12 -23.61 -15.18
N ALA A 44 -14.04 -22.37 -15.65
CA ALA A 44 -14.96 -21.31 -15.26
C ALA A 44 -16.40 -21.67 -15.64
N GLU A 45 -16.65 -22.09 -16.88
CA GLU A 45 -17.97 -22.54 -17.34
C GLU A 45 -18.48 -23.72 -16.50
N HIS A 46 -17.61 -24.69 -16.20
CA HIS A 46 -17.99 -25.84 -15.38
C HIS A 46 -18.39 -25.43 -13.96
N LEU A 47 -17.62 -24.57 -13.31
CA LEU A 47 -17.89 -24.12 -11.94
C LEU A 47 -19.10 -23.18 -11.87
N LEU A 48 -19.33 -22.36 -12.91
CA LEU A 48 -20.53 -21.53 -13.06
C LEU A 48 -21.77 -22.41 -13.23
N ALA A 49 -21.70 -23.46 -14.06
CA ALA A 49 -22.80 -24.41 -14.26
C ALA A 49 -23.18 -25.16 -12.97
N LEU A 50 -22.20 -25.41 -12.10
CA LEU A 50 -22.42 -26.02 -10.78
C LEU A 50 -22.87 -25.02 -9.70
N GLY A 51 -22.93 -23.72 -10.01
CA GLY A 51 -23.27 -22.67 -9.04
C GLY A 51 -22.24 -22.52 -7.90
N MET A 52 -21.00 -22.97 -8.13
CA MET A 52 -19.94 -22.91 -7.12
C MET A 52 -19.21 -21.58 -7.09
N VAL A 53 -19.17 -20.91 -8.24
CA VAL A 53 -18.56 -19.59 -8.42
C VAL A 53 -19.51 -18.65 -9.13
N GLU A 54 -19.28 -17.36 -8.97
CA GLU A 54 -20.01 -16.28 -9.64
C GLU A 54 -19.01 -15.38 -10.36
N ALA A 55 -19.28 -15.08 -11.63
CA ALA A 55 -18.45 -14.16 -12.40
C ALA A 55 -18.61 -12.74 -11.83
N ILE A 56 -17.50 -12.17 -11.38
CA ILE A 56 -17.41 -10.80 -10.93
C ILE A 56 -16.51 -10.02 -11.89
N GLU A 57 -16.99 -8.85 -12.27
CA GLU A 57 -16.15 -7.89 -12.97
C GLU A 57 -15.20 -7.26 -11.95
N ILE A 58 -13.95 -7.72 -11.94
CA ILE A 58 -12.91 -6.99 -11.24
C ILE A 58 -12.47 -5.89 -12.17
N THR A 59 -13.09 -4.72 -12.01
CA THR A 59 -12.34 -3.49 -12.24
C THR A 59 -11.13 -3.57 -11.32
N THR A 60 -9.94 -3.37 -11.87
CA THR A 60 -8.65 -3.37 -11.14
C THR A 60 -8.58 -2.21 -10.13
N ALA A 61 -9.62 -1.99 -9.34
CA ALA A 61 -9.76 -0.97 -8.32
C ALA A 61 -8.94 -1.29 -7.07
N GLU A 62 -8.33 -2.48 -6.98
CA GLU A 62 -7.33 -2.81 -5.96
C GLU A 62 -5.99 -2.10 -6.22
N GLU A 63 -5.72 -1.58 -7.42
CA GLU A 63 -4.62 -0.62 -7.65
C GLU A 63 -4.94 0.78 -7.08
N GLY A 64 -6.22 1.08 -6.86
CA GLY A 64 -6.66 2.29 -6.17
C GLY A 64 -6.34 2.28 -4.67
N SER A 65 -6.25 1.11 -4.04
CA SER A 65 -5.91 0.99 -2.61
C SER A 65 -4.42 1.23 -2.36
N ALA A 66 -3.53 0.73 -3.23
CA ALA A 66 -2.10 1.02 -3.13
C ALA A 66 -1.81 2.51 -3.39
N MET A 67 -2.48 3.13 -4.37
CA MET A 67 -2.31 4.55 -4.66
C MET A 67 -2.92 5.45 -3.57
N ALA A 68 -4.07 5.07 -2.99
CA ALA A 68 -4.67 5.78 -1.86
C ALA A 68 -3.82 5.67 -0.58
N VAL A 69 -3.24 4.49 -0.32
CA VAL A 69 -2.32 4.30 0.82
C VAL A 69 -1.01 5.07 0.59
N ALA A 70 -0.50 5.10 -0.63
CA ALA A 70 0.67 5.91 -0.98
C ALA A 70 0.37 7.42 -0.83
N HIS A 71 -0.78 7.88 -1.31
CA HIS A 71 -1.18 9.28 -1.17
C HIS A 71 -1.40 9.68 0.29
N ALA A 72 -2.03 8.82 1.10
CA ALA A 72 -2.18 9.05 2.53
C ALA A 72 -0.83 9.03 3.29
N ALA A 73 0.13 8.22 2.83
CA ALA A 73 1.48 8.21 3.37
C ALA A 73 2.25 9.49 3.00
N GLU A 74 2.09 9.98 1.78
CA GLU A 74 2.68 11.23 1.30
C GLU A 74 2.10 12.45 2.02
N GLU A 75 0.78 12.48 2.22
CA GLU A 75 0.09 13.54 2.98
C GLU A 75 0.55 13.58 4.43
N ARG A 76 0.63 12.42 5.12
CA ARG A 76 1.21 12.35 6.47
C ARG A 76 2.67 12.75 6.52
N LEU A 77 3.43 12.49 5.45
CA LEU A 77 4.82 12.91 5.36
C LEU A 77 4.92 14.43 5.20
N ALA A 78 4.09 15.04 4.36
CA ALA A 78 4.01 16.49 4.21
C ALA A 78 3.62 17.16 5.54
N GLU A 79 2.60 16.66 6.23
CA GLU A 79 2.18 17.13 7.56
C GLU A 79 3.33 17.01 8.57
N CYS A 80 4.08 15.90 8.56
CA CYS A 80 5.24 15.71 9.42
C CYS A 80 6.38 16.70 9.10
N VAL A 81 6.60 17.05 7.82
CA VAL A 81 7.61 18.03 7.41
C VAL A 81 7.22 19.44 7.84
N GLU A 82 5.95 19.82 7.67
CA GLU A 82 5.43 21.11 8.14
C GLU A 82 5.50 21.23 9.66
N ALA A 83 5.09 20.18 10.39
CA ALA A 83 5.21 20.13 11.84
C ALA A 83 6.68 20.28 12.30
N LEU A 84 7.63 19.66 11.59
CA LEU A 84 9.06 19.82 11.85
C LEU A 84 9.60 21.22 11.52
N ALA A 85 9.01 21.91 10.54
CA ALA A 85 9.37 23.28 10.17
C ALA A 85 8.81 24.32 11.15
N GLY A 86 7.64 24.05 11.75
CA GLY A 86 7.02 24.90 12.77
C GLY A 86 7.71 24.85 14.16
N ILE A 87 8.54 23.85 14.42
CA ILE A 87 9.31 23.76 15.67
C ILE A 87 10.54 24.67 15.58
N VAL A 88 10.45 25.84 16.22
CA VAL A 88 11.48 26.88 16.24
C VAL A 88 12.82 26.39 16.83
N ASP A 89 12.79 25.44 17.77
CA ASP A 89 13.96 24.95 18.49
C ASP A 89 14.75 23.83 17.78
N LEU A 90 14.37 23.44 16.56
CA LEU A 90 14.97 22.28 15.90
C LEU A 90 15.80 22.66 14.66
N PRO A 91 17.15 22.56 14.73
CA PRO A 91 18.00 22.82 13.57
C PRO A 91 17.74 21.79 12.47
N ALA A 92 17.84 22.23 11.21
CA ALA A 92 17.42 21.45 10.06
C ALA A 92 18.37 20.28 9.69
N ASP A 93 19.53 20.15 10.36
CA ASP A 93 20.45 19.00 10.26
C ASP A 93 20.33 18.02 11.44
N VAL A 94 19.22 18.07 12.19
CA VAL A 94 19.05 17.14 13.32
C VAL A 94 18.79 15.70 12.83
N GLY A 95 19.40 14.72 13.50
CA GLY A 95 19.13 13.31 13.24
C GLY A 95 17.72 12.87 13.65
N ALA A 96 17.24 11.79 13.02
CA ALA A 96 15.91 11.21 13.26
C ALA A 96 15.54 10.96 14.75
N PRO A 97 16.46 10.57 15.66
CA PRO A 97 16.13 10.41 17.07
C PRO A 97 15.67 11.70 17.76
N LYS A 98 16.40 12.80 17.54
CA LYS A 98 16.09 14.12 18.14
C LYS A 98 14.84 14.75 17.52
N ALA A 99 14.63 14.57 16.21
CA ALA A 99 13.41 14.99 15.54
C ALA A 99 12.16 14.33 16.16
N ARG A 100 12.28 13.04 16.52
CA ARG A 100 11.19 12.31 17.20
C ARG A 100 10.90 12.86 18.59
N GLU A 101 11.92 13.17 19.37
CA GLU A 101 11.75 13.76 20.71
C GLU A 101 11.07 15.12 20.63
N ALA A 102 11.48 15.97 19.68
CA ALA A 102 10.87 17.27 19.44
C ALA A 102 9.40 17.16 19.02
N LEU A 103 9.08 16.24 18.08
CA LEU A 103 7.69 15.98 17.66
C LEU A 103 6.83 15.47 18.82
N ARG A 104 7.37 14.58 19.66
CA ARG A 104 6.66 14.10 20.86
C ARG A 104 6.45 15.21 21.89
N GLY A 105 7.44 16.08 22.09
CA GLY A 105 7.33 17.24 22.97
C GLY A 105 6.28 18.25 22.50
N ALA A 106 6.10 18.38 21.18
CA ALA A 106 5.07 19.19 20.55
C ALA A 106 3.68 18.51 20.46
N GLY A 107 3.54 17.27 20.94
CA GLY A 107 2.27 16.53 20.96
C GLY A 107 1.92 15.76 19.68
N TYR A 108 2.79 15.76 18.67
CA TYR A 108 2.58 15.00 17.43
C TYR A 108 3.00 13.54 17.57
N LYS A 109 2.25 12.64 16.91
CA LYS A 109 2.53 11.20 16.89
C LYS A 109 2.63 10.70 15.45
N PHE A 110 3.85 10.56 14.96
CA PHE A 110 4.13 10.00 13.64
C PHE A 110 4.81 8.63 13.74
N GLY A 111 4.65 7.82 12.69
CA GLY A 111 5.33 6.53 12.53
C GLY A 111 6.84 6.71 12.35
N ASN A 112 7.61 5.70 12.74
CA ASN A 112 9.08 5.74 12.66
C ASN A 112 9.57 6.02 11.24
N ASP A 113 9.01 5.32 10.26
CA ASP A 113 9.39 5.44 8.84
C ASP A 113 9.03 6.81 8.27
N THR A 114 7.88 7.36 8.63
CA THR A 114 7.44 8.71 8.25
C THR A 114 8.40 9.78 8.76
N ILE A 115 8.82 9.70 10.03
CA ILE A 115 9.78 10.64 10.63
C ILE A 115 11.14 10.55 9.92
N ALA A 116 11.63 9.33 9.69
CA ALA A 116 12.91 9.13 9.00
C ALA A 116 12.88 9.63 7.54
N ALA A 117 11.76 9.47 6.85
CA ALA A 117 11.57 9.99 5.49
C ALA A 117 11.44 11.54 5.49
N ALA A 118 10.70 12.13 6.42
CA ALA A 118 10.57 13.58 6.57
C ALA A 118 11.93 14.27 6.87
N VAL A 119 12.74 13.69 7.77
CA VAL A 119 14.09 14.21 8.09
C VAL A 119 15.01 14.10 6.87
N ARG A 120 14.94 13.00 6.12
CA ARG A 120 15.70 12.86 4.86
C ARG A 120 15.28 13.89 3.82
N ALA A 121 13.99 14.12 3.63
CA ALA A 121 13.47 15.13 2.71
C ALA A 121 13.93 16.54 3.12
N ARG A 122 13.84 16.89 4.41
CA ARG A 122 14.31 18.17 4.95
C ARG A 122 15.81 18.37 4.75
N LYS A 123 16.61 17.32 4.95
CA LYS A 123 18.06 17.36 4.69
C LYS A 123 18.39 17.48 3.21
N ALA A 124 17.65 16.78 2.35
CA ALA A 124 17.81 16.88 0.89
C ALA A 124 17.52 18.30 0.37
N LEU A 125 16.54 19.01 0.95
CA LEU A 125 16.28 20.41 0.61
C LEU A 125 17.46 21.31 0.97
N LEU A 126 18.12 21.09 2.10
CA LEU A 126 19.33 21.84 2.49
C LEU A 126 20.55 21.51 1.62
N SER A 127 20.77 20.21 1.33
CA SER A 127 21.89 19.75 0.51
C SER A 127 21.71 20.08 -0.98
N GLY A 128 20.46 20.18 -1.47
CA GLY A 128 20.12 20.50 -2.85
C GLY A 128 20.32 21.97 -3.23
N THR A 129 20.32 22.89 -2.27
CA THR A 129 20.66 24.32 -2.48
C THR A 129 22.16 24.60 -2.56
N GLY A 130 23.03 23.58 -2.47
CA GLY A 130 24.49 23.74 -2.50
C GLY A 130 25.15 23.61 -3.88
N GLN A 131 24.43 23.30 -4.95
CA GLN A 131 25.04 22.96 -6.26
C GLN A 131 24.74 23.96 -7.39
N GLN A 132 24.56 25.23 -7.05
CA GLN A 132 24.57 26.34 -8.00
C GLN A 132 25.49 27.47 -7.51
N ALA A 133 26.79 27.20 -7.42
CA ALA A 133 27.80 28.23 -7.26
C ALA A 133 29.12 27.82 -7.95
N CYS A 134 29.38 28.48 -9.08
CA CYS A 134 30.70 28.87 -9.61
C CYS A 134 31.68 27.78 -10.07
N GLY A 135 31.89 27.74 -11.39
CA GLY A 135 33.03 27.10 -12.04
C GLY A 135 33.06 27.46 -13.53
N GLY A 136 33.15 28.76 -13.83
CA GLY A 136 33.53 29.28 -15.15
C GLY A 136 35.05 29.40 -15.28
#